data_AF-A0A8T3NG14-F1
#
_entry.id   AF-A0A8T3NG14-F1
#
_cell.length_a   1.000
_cell.length_b   1.000
_cell.length_c   1.000
_cell.angle_alpha   90.00
_cell.angle_beta   90.00
_cell.angle_gamma   90.00
#
_symmetry.space_group_name_H-M   'P 1'
#
loop_
_entity.id
_entity.type
_entity.pdbx_description
1 polymer ?
#
loop_
_entity_poly.entity_id
_entity_poly.type
_entity_poly.pdbx_seq_one_letter_code
_entity_poly.pdbx_strand_id
1 'polypeptide(L)' 'MERHVDESDSAEPFAVALGSTVDNLADVVHHDLHCKLKYAVLSGASDKFSSQRVGRHDQLEDEDIVELYA' A
#
# COMPACT_ATOMS: atom_id res chain seq x y z
N MET A 1 21.46 7.34 14.51
CA MET A 1 20.55 7.73 13.41
C MET A 1 19.18 7.18 13.78
N GLU A 2 18.45 7.95 14.57
CA GLU A 2 17.08 7.65 14.95
C GLU A 2 16.21 7.90 13.72
N ARG A 3 15.61 6.85 13.18
CA ARG A 3 14.63 6.99 12.10
C ARG A 3 13.39 7.62 12.72
N HIS A 4 13.10 8.85 12.32
CA HIS A 4 11.85 9.53 12.65
C HIS A 4 10.74 8.78 11.90
N VAL A 5 10.05 7.89 12.61
CA VAL A 5 8.81 7.27 12.12
C VAL A 5 7.70 8.20 12.59
N ASP A 6 7.12 8.93 11.64
CA ASP A 6 5.96 9.79 11.87
C ASP A 6 4.78 8.92 12.37
N GLU A 7 3.97 9.47 13.28
CA GLU A 7 2.97 8.81 14.15
C GLU A 7 1.78 8.11 13.44
N SER A 8 1.96 7.60 12.22
CA SER A 8 0.99 6.75 11.52
C SER A 8 1.31 5.25 11.62
N ASP A 9 2.16 4.86 12.58
CA ASP A 9 2.44 3.47 12.96
C ASP A 9 1.22 2.86 13.70
N SER A 10 0.09 2.75 13.01
CA SER A 10 -0.85 1.70 13.37
C SER A 10 -0.27 0.45 12.72
N ALA A 11 0.52 -0.30 13.48
CA ALA A 11 1.13 -1.57 13.08
C ALA A 11 0.11 -2.69 12.77
N GLU A 12 -1.11 -2.32 12.41
CA GLU A 12 -2.21 -3.21 12.07
C GLU A 12 -2.24 -3.37 10.54
N PRO A 13 -1.76 -4.50 10.00
CA PRO A 13 -1.82 -4.75 8.57
C PRO A 13 -3.29 -4.90 8.12
N PHE A 14 -3.59 -4.40 6.92
CA PHE A 14 -4.89 -4.62 6.31
C PHE A 14 -4.96 -6.03 5.71
N ALA A 15 -5.83 -6.87 6.28
CA ALA A 15 -6.14 -8.17 5.69
C ALA A 15 -7.07 -7.98 4.47
N VAL A 16 -6.53 -8.17 3.27
CA VAL A 16 -7.29 -8.17 2.02
C VAL A 16 -7.40 -9.58 1.45
N ALA A 17 -8.37 -9.82 0.57
CA ALA A 17 -8.52 -11.12 -0.08
C ALA A 17 -7.31 -11.42 -0.98
N LEU A 18 -6.95 -12.70 -1.13
CA LEU A 18 -5.86 -13.11 -2.00
C LEU A 18 -6.13 -12.66 -3.45
N GLY A 19 -5.15 -11.97 -4.04
CA GLY A 19 -5.27 -11.40 -5.39
C GLY A 19 -6.03 -10.07 -5.45
N SER A 20 -6.28 -9.42 -4.31
CA SER A 20 -6.79 -8.04 -4.24
C SER A 20 -5.82 -7.09 -4.92
N THR A 21 -6.37 -6.01 -5.47
CA THR A 21 -5.59 -4.95 -6.11
C THR A 21 -5.40 -3.74 -5.20
N VAL A 22 -4.51 -2.85 -5.61
CA VAL A 22 -4.31 -1.53 -4.99
C VAL A 22 -5.65 -0.76 -4.86
N ASP A 23 -6.51 -0.83 -5.87
CA ASP A 23 -7.85 -0.20 -5.84
C ASP A 23 -8.72 -0.73 -4.69
N ASN A 24 -8.74 -2.06 -4.53
CA ASN A 24 -9.51 -2.71 -3.49
C ASN A 24 -8.95 -2.38 -2.10
N LEU A 25 -7.63 -2.30 -1.96
CA LEU A 25 -6.99 -1.82 -0.72
C LEU A 25 -7.38 -0.36 -0.43
N ALA A 26 -7.36 0.51 -1.44
CA ALA A 26 -7.73 1.91 -1.27
C ALA A 26 -9.17 2.09 -0.79
N ASP A 27 -10.12 1.28 -1.28
CA ASP A 27 -11.51 1.29 -0.81
C ASP A 27 -11.64 0.78 0.64
N VAL A 28 -10.90 -0.27 1.01
CA VAL A 28 -10.84 -0.82 2.38
C VAL A 28 -10.29 0.21 3.38
N VAL A 29 -9.27 0.99 2.98
CA VAL A 29 -8.73 2.07 3.81
C VAL A 29 -9.74 3.21 3.91
N HIS A 30 -10.18 3.75 2.77
CA HIS A 30 -11.24 4.76 2.73
C HIS A 30 -11.79 4.97 1.30
N HIS A 31 -13.11 5.01 1.17
CA HIS A 31 -13.77 5.28 -0.12
C HIS A 31 -13.35 6.59 -0.84
N ASP A 32 -12.89 7.63 -0.14
CA ASP A 32 -12.41 8.88 -0.77
C ASP A 32 -10.99 8.72 -1.33
N LEU A 33 -10.16 7.88 -0.71
CA LEU A 33 -8.84 7.50 -1.23
C LEU A 33 -9.00 6.74 -2.55
N HIS A 34 -9.92 5.77 -2.63
CA HIS A 34 -10.23 5.08 -3.89
C HIS A 34 -10.58 6.08 -5.03
N CYS A 35 -11.36 7.13 -4.72
CA CYS A 35 -11.77 8.13 -5.71
C CYS A 35 -10.62 9.03 -6.18
N LYS A 36 -9.68 9.35 -5.29
CA LYS A 36 -8.60 10.32 -5.54
C LYS A 36 -7.26 9.68 -5.88
N LEU A 37 -7.14 8.35 -5.75
CA LEU A 37 -5.90 7.62 -5.97
C LEU A 37 -5.29 7.94 -7.34
N LYS A 38 -4.10 8.55 -7.33
CA LYS A 38 -3.33 8.85 -8.54
C LYS A 38 -2.44 7.68 -8.93
N TYR A 39 -1.72 7.14 -7.95
CA TYR A 39 -0.82 5.99 -8.11
C TYR A 39 -0.53 5.39 -6.74
N ALA A 40 0.03 4.19 -6.73
CA ALA A 40 0.59 3.61 -5.52
C ALA A 40 2.06 3.24 -5.74
N VAL A 41 2.78 3.16 -4.64
CA VAL A 41 4.16 2.66 -4.62
C VAL A 41 4.13 1.38 -3.81
N LEU A 42 4.58 0.29 -4.43
CA LEU A 42 4.65 -1.02 -3.81
C LEU A 42 6.10 -1.30 -3.43
N SER A 43 6.30 -1.70 -2.18
CA SER A 43 7.58 -2.05 -1.58
C SER A 43 7.40 -3.38 -0.83
N GLY A 44 7.98 -4.46 -1.33
CA GLY A 44 7.83 -5.77 -0.69
C GLY A 44 8.67 -5.90 0.60
N ALA A 45 8.26 -6.81 1.50
CA ALA A 45 8.98 -7.13 2.74
C ALA A 45 10.43 -7.60 2.55
N SER A 46 10.76 -8.08 1.35
CA SER A 46 12.14 -8.36 0.96
C SER A 46 12.83 -7.04 0.58
N ASP A 47 13.40 -6.38 1.59
CA ASP A 47 14.25 -5.16 1.67
C ASP A 47 15.31 -4.94 0.56
N LYS A 48 15.35 -5.77 -0.48
CA LYS A 48 16.33 -5.75 -1.57
C LYS A 48 15.85 -5.18 -2.90
N PHE A 49 14.55 -5.00 -3.12
CA PHE A 49 14.04 -4.66 -4.45
C PHE A 49 13.17 -3.41 -4.44
N SER A 50 13.83 -2.30 -4.80
CA SER A 50 13.30 -1.18 -5.60
C SER A 50 11.78 -0.98 -5.56
N SER A 51 11.34 -0.01 -4.77
CA SER A 51 9.97 0.51 -4.79
C SER A 51 9.49 0.74 -6.22
N GLN A 52 8.39 0.09 -6.58
CA GLN A 52 7.83 0.16 -7.92
C GLN A 52 6.56 1.01 -7.90
N ARG A 53 6.47 1.95 -8.84
CA ARG A 53 5.20 2.63 -9.11
C ARG A 53 4.26 1.67 -9.82
N VAL A 54 3.14 1.40 -9.18
CA VAL A 54 2.10 0.49 -9.66
C VAL A 54 0.80 1.26 -9.90
N GLY A 55 -0.02 0.73 -10.78
CA GLY A 55 -1.36 1.23 -11.03
C GLY A 55 -2.37 0.67 -10.04
N ARG A 56 -3.58 1.22 -10.06
CA ARG A 56 -4.69 0.74 -9.22
C ARG A 56 -5.11 -0.72 -9.49
N HIS A 57 -4.76 -1.26 -10.66
CA HIS A 57 -5.11 -2.63 -11.07
C HIS A 57 -4.03 -3.66 -10.78
N ASP A 58 -2.86 -3.25 -10.27
CA ASP A 58 -1.81 -4.18 -9.88
C ASP A 58 -2.26 -4.98 -8.66
N GLN A 59 -1.96 -6.29 -8.67
CA GLN A 59 -2.28 -7.20 -7.58
C GLN A 59 -1.26 -7.06 -6.45
N LEU A 60 -1.75 -7.22 -5.22
CA LEU A 60 -0.95 -7.19 -4.00
C LEU A 60 -0.66 -8.62 -3.55
N GLU A 61 0.55 -8.84 -3.03
CA GLU A 61 0.97 -10.09 -2.41
C GLU A 61 0.99 -9.96 -0.88
N ASP A 62 1.14 -11.10 -0.21
CA ASP A 62 1.27 -11.14 1.25
C ASP A 62 2.55 -10.41 1.69
N GLU A 63 2.47 -9.70 2.80
CA GLU A 63 3.57 -8.88 3.34
C GLU A 63 4.03 -7.71 2.45
N ASP A 64 3.25 -7.31 1.45
CA ASP A 64 3.53 -6.09 0.68
C ASP A 64 3.23 -4.81 1.46
N ILE A 65 4.14 -3.84 1.36
CA ILE A 65 3.95 -2.48 1.86
C ILE A 65 3.49 -1.61 0.70
N VAL A 66 2.29 -1.05 0.80
CA VAL A 66 1.69 -0.22 -0.25
C VAL A 66 1.52 1.20 0.26
N GLU A 67 2.12 2.15 -0.44
CA GLU A 67 1.91 3.57 -0.21
C GLU A 67 0.91 4.11 -1.24
N LEU A 68 -0.23 4.60 -0.76
CA LEU A 68 -1.29 5.16 -1.59
C LEU A 68 -1.12 6.68 -1.72
N TYR A 69 -1.05 7.19 -2.95
CA TYR A 69 -0.94 8.63 -3.23
C TYR A 69 -2.22 9.14 -3.89
N ALA A 70 -2.96 10.00 -3.20
CA ALA A 70 -4.20 10.64 -3.65
C ALA A 70 -4.02 12.11 -4.10
#